data_AF-A0A2H2Z5P5-F1
#
_entry.id   AF-A0A2H2Z5P5-F1
#
_cell.length_a   1.000
_cell.length_b   1.000
_cell.length_c   1.000
_cell.angle_alpha   90.00
_cell.angle_beta   90.00
_cell.angle_gamma   90.00
#
_symmetry.space_group_name_H-M   'P 1'
#
loop_
_entity.id
_entity.type
_entity.pdbx_description
1 polymer ?
#
loop_
_entity_poly.entity_id
_entity_poly.type
_entity_poly.pdbx_seq_one_letter_code
_entity_poly.pdbx_strand_id
1 'polypeptide(L)'
;MSVERACDELDRDNGPGDGGDEHRRLLQTSVPATRSDRYANADYLSRYAPDFEHEKLRPRTMKGRAAETIKMLRVQLAVAALIFAVQLSATLWSVLTFAPDERGTGTFILGDCSNIRTADSVIHVVLNIMSSLFLGAGHYCMQILVAPSREELDSAHHKGRAMEIGVPSLKNLKYIPSSRVAGWVMLGVIATLLHVFWNSSIFTSLPIAVVPVAIATADFQTAADSWTASDSLAQFLSSWPHMSGYEEEQNSMIYALQAAATNFTRIDIEACVKQYVDPRDPTSPLIVVARNVTTAQNNGSSLIDGGVVGWLSWEWSSSWICRAYEPTVWRYCNWDFAKTFVDQWTLVQHSTQVAIIVCICTLLDLLLICWAAWGHTRHATKGRGKQRLLTTGDAIQSFLDTPGTLADQAVGTATPRRPKQRSVELALATWRTQSRIPWLKAISPFFWTISLVL
;
A
#
# COMPACT_ATOMS: atom_id res chain seq x y z
N MET A 1 -23.41 71.22 -44.41
CA MET A 1 -23.58 72.69 -44.41
C MET A 1 -25.01 72.96 -44.82
N SER A 2 -25.83 73.43 -43.87
CA SER A 2 -27.02 74.28 -44.07
C SER A 2 -27.81 74.22 -42.75
N VAL A 3 -27.76 75.27 -41.92
CA VAL A 3 -28.59 76.51 -42.03
C VAL A 3 -30.02 76.14 -41.56
N GLU A 4 -30.64 76.71 -40.52
CA GLU A 4 -30.74 78.11 -40.11
C GLU A 4 -31.43 78.26 -38.71
N ARG A 5 -31.06 79.33 -37.98
CA ARG A 5 -31.81 80.24 -37.04
C ARG A 5 -32.84 79.67 -36.04
N ALA A 6 -32.67 79.86 -34.72
CA ALA A 6 -32.81 81.08 -33.88
C ALA A 6 -34.29 81.42 -33.54
N CYS A 7 -34.68 81.15 -32.29
CA CYS A 7 -35.08 82.13 -31.24
C CYS A 7 -36.55 82.56 -31.32
N ASP A 8 -37.36 82.16 -30.34
CA ASP A 8 -37.99 83.11 -29.40
C ASP A 8 -38.74 82.42 -28.26
N GLU A 9 -38.95 83.23 -27.24
CA GLU A 9 -39.17 82.98 -25.81
C GLU A 9 -40.65 83.13 -25.40
N LEU A 10 -40.95 82.87 -24.12
CA LEU A 10 -42.20 83.12 -23.35
C LEU A 10 -43.23 81.95 -23.37
N ASP A 11 -43.86 81.53 -22.28
CA ASP A 11 -44.11 82.21 -21.00
C ASP A 11 -44.42 81.21 -19.85
N ARG A 12 -44.35 81.72 -18.62
CA ARG A 12 -44.59 81.06 -17.32
C ARG A 12 -46.02 80.52 -17.12
N ASP A 13 -46.15 79.41 -16.38
CA ASP A 13 -47.18 79.34 -15.32
C ASP A 13 -46.82 78.38 -14.16
N ASN A 14 -47.37 78.67 -12.98
CA ASN A 14 -47.02 78.19 -11.65
C ASN A 14 -47.64 76.83 -11.25
N GLY A 15 -46.96 76.10 -10.36
CA GLY A 15 -47.61 75.28 -9.31
C GLY A 15 -47.36 73.76 -9.34
N PRO A 16 -47.46 73.07 -8.19
CA PRO A 16 -46.57 71.97 -7.84
C PRO A 16 -47.22 70.57 -7.88
N GLY A 17 -46.41 69.56 -8.19
CA GLY A 17 -46.64 68.17 -7.78
C GLY A 17 -47.21 67.25 -8.85
N ASP A 18 -46.34 66.51 -9.52
CA ASP A 18 -46.71 65.24 -10.18
C ASP A 18 -45.50 64.31 -10.31
N GLY A 19 -44.87 63.98 -9.18
CA GLY A 19 -43.86 62.90 -9.09
C GLY A 19 -44.39 61.64 -8.39
N GLY A 20 -45.65 61.68 -7.94
CA GLY A 20 -46.27 60.64 -7.10
C GLY A 20 -47.20 59.69 -7.86
N ASP A 21 -47.80 60.13 -8.97
CA ASP A 21 -48.85 59.35 -9.64
C ASP A 21 -48.31 58.32 -10.63
N GLU A 22 -47.11 58.51 -11.17
CA GLU A 22 -46.46 57.49 -12.02
C GLU A 22 -45.97 56.29 -11.19
N HIS A 23 -45.47 56.54 -9.98
CA HIS A 23 -45.08 55.47 -9.04
C HIS A 23 -46.30 54.73 -8.46
N ARG A 24 -47.44 55.41 -8.31
CA ARG A 24 -48.71 54.79 -7.88
C ARG A 24 -49.34 53.92 -8.97
N ARG A 25 -49.25 54.33 -10.24
CA ARG A 25 -49.74 53.51 -11.38
C ARG A 25 -48.93 52.23 -11.56
N LEU A 26 -47.61 52.28 -11.35
CA LEU A 26 -46.76 51.09 -11.41
C LEU A 26 -46.98 50.11 -10.23
N LEU A 27 -47.51 50.59 -9.11
CA LEU A 27 -47.84 49.76 -7.94
C LEU A 27 -49.28 49.22 -7.95
N GLN A 28 -50.17 49.74 -8.79
CA GLN A 28 -51.60 49.38 -8.82
C GLN A 28 -51.99 48.33 -9.87
N THR A 29 -51.11 47.95 -10.79
CA THR A 29 -51.32 46.75 -11.63
C THR A 29 -50.89 45.49 -10.87
N SER A 30 -51.62 45.19 -9.80
CA SER A 30 -51.57 43.90 -9.13
C SER A 30 -52.23 42.85 -10.01
N VAL A 31 -51.44 42.04 -10.72
CA VAL A 31 -51.84 40.65 -10.93
C VAL A 31 -51.68 40.00 -9.55
N PRO A 32 -52.72 39.32 -9.00
CA PRO A 32 -52.56 38.63 -7.74
C PRO A 32 -51.36 37.70 -7.86
N ALA A 33 -50.43 37.76 -6.90
CA ALA A 33 -49.31 36.85 -6.83
C ALA A 33 -49.83 35.43 -6.60
N THR A 34 -50.33 34.80 -7.66
CA THR A 34 -50.50 33.36 -7.75
C THR A 34 -49.11 32.81 -7.58
N ARG A 35 -48.83 32.39 -6.33
CA ARG A 35 -47.74 31.51 -5.91
C ARG A 35 -46.49 31.75 -6.75
N SER A 36 -45.61 32.68 -6.34
CA SER A 36 -44.31 32.90 -6.98
C SER A 36 -43.75 31.54 -7.40
N ASP A 37 -43.79 31.25 -8.70
CA ASP A 37 -43.32 29.97 -9.20
C ASP A 37 -41.88 29.89 -8.71
N ARG A 38 -41.60 28.88 -7.89
CA ARG A 38 -40.34 28.76 -7.15
C ARG A 38 -39.13 28.58 -8.08
N TYR A 39 -39.39 28.53 -9.38
CA TYR A 39 -38.47 28.32 -10.47
C TYR A 39 -38.78 29.32 -11.59
N ALA A 40 -37.74 29.75 -12.31
CA ALA A 40 -37.89 30.68 -13.41
C ALA A 40 -38.83 30.11 -14.49
N ASN A 41 -39.87 30.87 -14.83
CA ASN A 41 -40.83 30.50 -15.86
C ASN A 41 -40.17 30.65 -17.25
N ALA A 42 -40.42 29.67 -18.11
CA ALA A 42 -40.13 29.66 -19.54
C ALA A 42 -40.32 31.02 -20.25
N ASP A 43 -41.50 31.60 -20.04
CA ASP A 43 -41.96 32.85 -20.65
C ASP A 43 -41.30 34.08 -20.04
N TYR A 44 -40.71 33.92 -18.85
CA TYR A 44 -39.91 34.95 -18.21
C TYR A 44 -38.48 34.95 -18.75
N LEU A 45 -37.88 33.77 -18.95
CA LEU A 45 -36.51 33.62 -19.47
C LEU A 45 -36.37 34.01 -20.94
N SER A 46 -37.39 33.76 -21.76
CA SER A 46 -37.42 34.16 -23.18
C SER A 46 -37.34 35.67 -23.39
N ARG A 47 -37.69 36.48 -22.38
CA ARG A 47 -37.55 37.95 -22.43
C ARG A 47 -36.10 38.44 -22.35
N TYR A 48 -35.22 37.66 -21.70
CA TYR A 48 -33.82 38.02 -21.45
C TYR A 48 -32.83 37.25 -22.33
N ALA A 49 -33.28 36.14 -22.93
CA ALA A 49 -32.53 35.36 -23.89
C ALA A 49 -33.46 35.09 -25.10
N PRO A 50 -33.44 35.95 -26.14
CA PRO A 50 -34.35 35.81 -27.28
C PRO A 50 -34.16 34.51 -28.08
N ASP A 51 -32.99 33.85 -27.96
CA ASP A 51 -32.73 32.51 -28.52
C ASP A 51 -33.33 31.37 -27.68
N PHE A 52 -33.93 31.67 -26.52
CA PHE A 52 -34.57 30.71 -25.62
C PHE A 52 -35.96 30.34 -26.13
N GLU A 53 -36.01 29.62 -27.27
CA GLU A 53 -37.23 29.02 -27.78
C GLU A 53 -37.59 27.79 -26.95
N HIS A 54 -38.65 27.89 -26.15
CA HIS A 54 -39.14 26.79 -25.30
C HIS A 54 -39.52 25.53 -26.09
N GLU A 55 -39.84 25.70 -27.38
CA GLU A 55 -40.17 24.64 -28.32
C GLU A 55 -38.93 23.92 -28.88
N LYS A 56 -37.77 24.60 -28.98
CA LYS A 56 -36.47 24.00 -29.36
C LYS A 56 -35.75 23.32 -28.19
N LEU A 57 -35.97 23.81 -26.95
CA LEU A 57 -35.42 23.21 -25.73
C LEU A 57 -36.17 21.94 -25.27
N ARG A 58 -37.41 21.77 -25.71
CA ARG A 58 -38.06 20.46 -25.68
C ARG A 58 -37.39 19.60 -26.76
N PRO A 59 -36.67 18.52 -26.42
CA PRO A 59 -36.37 17.52 -27.42
C PRO A 59 -37.71 17.11 -28.03
N ARG A 60 -37.81 17.06 -29.36
CA ARG A 60 -39.06 16.84 -30.12
C ARG A 60 -39.95 15.70 -29.58
N THR A 61 -39.41 14.77 -28.78
CA THR A 61 -40.13 14.01 -27.75
C THR A 61 -39.17 13.54 -26.63
N MET A 62 -39.63 13.38 -25.37
CA MET A 62 -38.90 12.62 -24.32
C MET A 62 -38.44 11.24 -24.80
N LYS A 63 -39.19 10.66 -25.75
CA LYS A 63 -38.88 9.40 -26.45
C LYS A 63 -37.53 9.45 -27.19
N GLY A 64 -37.11 10.60 -27.72
CA GLY A 64 -35.82 10.76 -28.41
C GLY A 64 -34.62 10.64 -27.46
N ARG A 65 -34.65 11.28 -26.30
CA ARG A 65 -33.54 11.22 -25.32
C ARG A 65 -33.43 9.84 -24.67
N ALA A 66 -34.57 9.21 -24.35
CA ALA A 66 -34.60 7.82 -23.91
C ALA A 66 -34.05 6.87 -24.99
N ALA A 67 -34.36 7.11 -26.27
CA ALA A 67 -33.82 6.33 -27.37
C ALA A 67 -32.30 6.46 -27.50
N GLU A 68 -31.72 7.65 -27.34
CA GLU A 68 -30.25 7.84 -27.36
C GLU A 68 -29.55 7.14 -26.19
N THR A 69 -30.07 7.25 -24.96
CA THR A 69 -29.52 6.53 -23.80
C THR A 69 -29.58 5.02 -23.99
N ILE A 70 -30.68 4.51 -24.54
CA ILE A 70 -30.87 3.08 -24.85
C ILE A 70 -29.91 2.62 -25.95
N LYS A 71 -29.70 3.41 -27.02
CA LYS A 71 -28.73 3.11 -28.07
C LYS A 71 -27.31 3.01 -27.49
N MET A 72 -26.88 3.98 -26.70
CA MET A 72 -25.57 3.96 -26.06
C MET A 72 -25.42 2.77 -25.12
N LEU A 73 -26.44 2.44 -24.33
CA LEU A 73 -26.42 1.27 -23.45
C LEU A 73 -26.26 -0.04 -24.25
N ARG A 74 -26.93 -0.17 -25.41
CA ARG A 74 -26.77 -1.32 -26.30
C ARG A 74 -25.35 -1.43 -26.86
N VAL A 75 -24.73 -0.30 -27.22
CA VAL A 75 -23.33 -0.26 -27.67
C VAL A 75 -22.40 -0.72 -26.55
N GLN A 76 -22.55 -0.19 -25.34
CA GLN A 76 -21.72 -0.59 -24.20
C GLN A 76 -21.89 -2.07 -23.84
N LEU A 77 -23.14 -2.58 -23.90
CA LEU A 77 -23.42 -3.99 -23.69
C LEU A 77 -22.77 -4.87 -24.78
N ALA A 78 -22.83 -4.45 -26.05
CA ALA A 78 -22.20 -5.18 -27.14
C ALA A 78 -20.67 -5.24 -26.99
N VAL A 79 -20.04 -4.12 -26.59
CA VAL A 79 -18.60 -4.06 -26.29
C VAL A 79 -18.25 -4.99 -25.12
N ALA A 80 -18.99 -4.93 -24.01
CA ALA A 80 -18.75 -5.79 -22.86
C ALA A 80 -18.94 -7.28 -23.19
N ALA A 81 -19.97 -7.62 -23.96
CA ALA A 81 -20.23 -8.99 -24.40
C ALA A 81 -19.14 -9.51 -25.35
N LEU A 82 -18.66 -8.67 -26.28
CA LEU A 82 -17.57 -9.03 -27.17
C LEU A 82 -16.27 -9.30 -26.39
N ILE A 83 -15.91 -8.40 -25.47
CA ILE A 83 -14.72 -8.55 -24.62
C ILE A 83 -14.83 -9.83 -23.79
N PHE A 84 -15.99 -10.10 -23.19
CA PHE A 84 -16.24 -11.32 -22.44
C PHE A 84 -16.10 -12.58 -23.32
N ALA A 85 -16.66 -12.56 -24.54
CA ALA A 85 -16.55 -13.69 -25.46
C ALA A 85 -15.10 -13.96 -25.89
N VAL A 86 -14.33 -12.90 -26.20
CA VAL A 86 -12.90 -13.01 -26.51
C VAL A 86 -12.14 -13.57 -25.31
N GLN A 87 -12.38 -13.04 -24.11
CA GLN A 87 -11.70 -13.49 -22.90
C GLN A 87 -12.02 -14.95 -22.58
N LEU A 88 -13.31 -15.33 -22.63
CA LEU A 88 -13.74 -16.70 -22.38
C LEU A 88 -13.11 -17.67 -23.39
N SER A 89 -13.07 -17.28 -24.67
CA SER A 89 -12.47 -18.08 -25.73
C SER A 89 -10.96 -18.24 -25.52
N ALA A 90 -10.26 -17.16 -25.17
CA ALA A 90 -8.83 -17.18 -24.89
C ALA A 90 -8.50 -18.03 -23.64
N THR A 91 -9.27 -17.89 -22.57
CA THR A 91 -9.11 -18.71 -21.35
C THR A 91 -9.39 -20.19 -21.64
N LEU A 92 -10.45 -20.50 -22.38
CA LEU A 92 -10.77 -21.89 -22.72
C LEU A 92 -9.68 -22.49 -23.62
N TRP A 93 -9.25 -21.77 -24.64
CA TRP A 93 -8.13 -22.18 -25.49
C TRP A 93 -6.85 -22.39 -24.68
N SER A 94 -6.56 -21.49 -23.73
CA SER A 94 -5.44 -21.58 -22.82
C SER A 94 -5.46 -22.88 -22.02
N VAL A 95 -6.55 -23.13 -21.28
CA VAL A 95 -6.64 -24.28 -20.37
C VAL A 95 -6.66 -25.61 -21.12
N LEU A 96 -7.26 -25.64 -22.31
CA LEU A 96 -7.33 -26.86 -23.13
C LEU A 96 -6.02 -27.17 -23.87
N THR A 97 -5.21 -26.15 -24.18
CA THR A 97 -3.96 -26.32 -24.96
C THR A 97 -2.72 -26.41 -24.07
N PHE A 98 -2.70 -25.62 -23.00
CA PHE A 98 -1.57 -25.53 -22.06
C PHE A 98 -2.03 -26.05 -20.70
N ALA A 99 -1.80 -27.35 -20.47
CA ALA A 99 -2.17 -28.00 -19.22
C ALA A 99 -1.54 -27.25 -18.03
N PRO A 100 -2.35 -26.83 -17.03
CA PRO A 100 -1.82 -26.20 -15.83
C PRO A 100 -1.01 -27.21 -15.01
N ASP A 101 0.06 -26.73 -14.39
CA ASP A 101 0.81 -27.48 -13.38
C ASP A 101 0.03 -27.60 -12.06
N GLU A 102 0.60 -28.26 -11.05
CA GLU A 102 -0.01 -28.41 -9.72
C GLU A 102 -0.32 -27.08 -9.01
N ARG A 103 0.28 -25.97 -9.49
CA ARG A 103 0.07 -24.61 -8.97
C ARG A 103 -1.04 -23.87 -9.74
N GLY A 104 -1.63 -24.49 -10.76
CA GLY A 104 -2.65 -23.89 -11.60
C GLY A 104 -2.09 -22.99 -12.71
N THR A 105 -0.80 -23.09 -13.02
CA THR A 105 -0.10 -22.23 -13.98
C THR A 105 0.25 -22.98 -15.27
N GLY A 106 -0.17 -22.43 -16.42
CA GLY A 106 0.12 -22.96 -17.76
C GLY A 106 1.20 -22.15 -18.47
N THR A 107 2.13 -22.83 -19.15
CA THR A 107 3.21 -22.16 -19.91
C THR A 107 2.83 -22.01 -21.38
N PHE A 108 2.60 -20.77 -21.83
CA PHE A 108 2.18 -20.45 -23.20
C PHE A 108 3.31 -20.44 -24.23
N ILE A 109 4.44 -19.84 -23.85
CA ILE A 109 5.58 -19.58 -24.74
C ILE A 109 6.85 -19.80 -23.91
N LEU A 110 7.77 -20.60 -24.45
CA LEU A 110 9.10 -20.79 -23.92
C LEU A 110 10.12 -20.37 -25.00
N GLY A 111 11.11 -19.58 -24.62
CA GLY A 111 12.13 -19.10 -25.56
C GLY A 111 13.03 -18.04 -24.94
N ASP A 112 13.80 -17.37 -25.80
CA ASP A 112 14.78 -16.37 -25.37
C ASP A 112 14.14 -15.20 -24.63
N CYS A 113 14.85 -14.68 -23.62
CA CYS A 113 14.39 -13.59 -22.76
C CYS A 113 13.92 -12.35 -23.55
N SER A 114 14.60 -12.02 -24.66
CA SER A 114 14.20 -10.88 -25.50
C SER A 114 12.85 -11.08 -26.19
N ASN A 115 12.61 -12.29 -26.69
CA ASN A 115 11.37 -12.64 -27.38
C ASN A 115 10.21 -12.73 -26.38
N ILE A 116 10.44 -13.38 -25.24
CA ILE A 116 9.46 -13.49 -24.15
C ILE A 116 9.11 -12.10 -23.61
N ARG A 117 10.10 -11.22 -23.38
CA ARG A 117 9.85 -9.85 -22.94
C ARG A 117 9.03 -9.04 -23.94
N THR A 118 9.29 -9.22 -25.23
CA THR A 118 8.54 -8.55 -26.28
C THR A 118 7.10 -9.06 -26.32
N ALA A 119 6.91 -10.38 -26.28
CA ALA A 119 5.59 -11.01 -26.25
C ALA A 119 4.79 -10.57 -25.02
N ASP A 120 5.41 -10.61 -23.84
CA ASP A 120 4.85 -10.13 -22.58
C ASP A 120 4.38 -8.68 -22.67
N SER A 121 5.23 -7.80 -23.23
CA SER A 121 4.89 -6.39 -23.43
C SER A 121 3.70 -6.21 -24.36
N VAL A 122 3.67 -6.91 -25.50
CA VAL A 122 2.57 -6.84 -26.47
C VAL A 122 1.26 -7.34 -25.86
N ILE A 123 1.30 -8.47 -25.15
CA ILE A 123 0.13 -9.04 -24.48
C ILE A 123 -0.42 -8.07 -23.43
N HIS A 124 0.44 -7.50 -22.59
CA HIS A 124 0.03 -6.51 -21.59
C HIS A 124 -0.56 -5.24 -22.21
N VAL A 125 -0.06 -4.78 -23.36
CA VAL A 125 -0.67 -3.66 -24.10
C VAL A 125 -2.09 -4.02 -24.55
N VAL A 126 -2.28 -5.21 -25.13
CA VAL A 126 -3.61 -5.68 -25.56
C VAL A 126 -4.57 -5.80 -24.37
N LEU A 127 -4.12 -6.38 -23.26
CA LEU A 127 -4.90 -6.51 -22.03
C LEU A 127 -5.30 -5.14 -21.47
N ASN A 128 -4.39 -4.17 -21.44
CA ASN A 128 -4.69 -2.81 -20.98
C ASN A 128 -5.71 -2.09 -21.87
N ILE A 129 -5.66 -2.30 -23.20
CA ILE A 129 -6.66 -1.76 -24.13
C ILE A 129 -8.03 -2.39 -23.85
N MET A 130 -8.11 -3.72 -23.74
CA MET A 130 -9.36 -4.44 -23.44
C MET A 130 -9.93 -4.03 -22.08
N SER A 131 -9.07 -3.94 -21.06
CA SER A 131 -9.42 -3.47 -19.72
C SER A 131 -9.99 -2.05 -19.74
N SER A 132 -9.34 -1.14 -20.46
CA SER A 132 -9.79 0.25 -20.59
C SER A 132 -11.15 0.35 -21.29
N LEU A 133 -11.38 -0.43 -22.35
CA LEU A 133 -12.67 -0.48 -23.06
C LEU A 133 -13.79 -1.03 -22.16
N PHE A 134 -13.51 -2.12 -21.43
CA PHE A 134 -14.45 -2.72 -20.51
C PHE A 134 -14.79 -1.79 -19.33
N LEU A 135 -13.77 -1.12 -18.78
CA LEU A 135 -13.91 -0.11 -17.74
C LEU A 135 -14.73 1.09 -18.22
N GLY A 136 -14.52 1.53 -19.47
CA GLY A 136 -15.33 2.57 -20.11
C GLY A 136 -16.83 2.20 -20.17
N ALA A 137 -17.14 0.96 -20.52
CA ALA A 137 -18.52 0.44 -20.51
C ALA A 137 -19.12 0.43 -19.09
N GLY A 138 -18.34 -0.02 -18.10
CA GLY A 138 -18.73 0.01 -16.69
C GLY A 138 -18.99 1.44 -16.17
N HIS A 139 -18.14 2.40 -16.53
CA HIS A 139 -18.28 3.80 -16.14
C HIS A 139 -19.58 4.43 -16.66
N TYR A 140 -19.99 4.13 -17.89
CA TYR A 140 -21.27 4.61 -18.41
C TYR A 140 -22.46 4.08 -17.60
N CYS A 141 -22.44 2.79 -17.24
CA CYS A 141 -23.45 2.19 -16.36
C CYS A 141 -23.45 2.83 -14.97
N MET A 142 -22.27 3.09 -14.40
CA MET A 142 -22.13 3.80 -13.12
C MET A 142 -22.67 5.24 -13.19
N GLN A 143 -22.49 5.95 -14.31
CA GLN A 143 -23.06 7.29 -14.51
C GLN A 143 -24.59 7.26 -14.51
N ILE A 144 -25.21 6.26 -15.14
CA ILE A 144 -26.67 6.09 -15.12
C ILE A 144 -27.13 5.79 -13.68
N LEU A 145 -26.41 4.95 -12.94
CA LEU A 145 -26.78 4.59 -11.57
C LEU A 145 -26.72 5.77 -10.59
N VAL A 146 -25.85 6.76 -10.82
CA VAL A 146 -25.70 7.93 -9.94
C VAL A 146 -26.53 9.15 -10.38
N ALA A 147 -27.13 9.12 -11.57
CA ALA A 147 -27.92 10.23 -12.10
C ALA A 147 -29.26 10.39 -11.35
N PRO A 148 -29.58 11.56 -10.77
CA PRO A 148 -30.80 11.72 -10.00
C PRO A 148 -32.06 11.69 -10.88
N SER A 149 -33.13 11.09 -10.38
CA SER A 149 -34.47 11.21 -10.95
C SER A 149 -35.08 12.58 -10.65
N ARG A 150 -36.14 12.96 -11.36
CA ARG A 150 -36.84 14.23 -11.09
C ARG A 150 -37.42 14.28 -9.68
N GLU A 151 -38.01 13.19 -9.22
CA GLU A 151 -38.58 13.07 -7.88
C GLU A 151 -37.49 13.18 -6.79
N GLU A 152 -36.34 12.52 -7.01
CA GLU A 152 -35.18 12.60 -6.10
C GLU A 152 -34.63 14.03 -6.04
N LEU A 153 -34.53 14.70 -7.20
CA LEU A 153 -34.08 16.09 -7.31
C LEU A 153 -35.01 17.06 -6.59
N ASP A 154 -36.33 16.93 -6.79
CA ASP A 154 -37.32 17.79 -6.15
C ASP A 154 -37.32 17.59 -4.62
N SER A 155 -37.21 16.34 -4.16
CA SER A 155 -37.08 16.00 -2.74
C SER A 155 -35.82 16.60 -2.10
N ALA A 156 -34.69 16.61 -2.82
CA ALA A 156 -33.45 17.24 -2.38
C ALA A 156 -33.59 18.77 -2.32
N HIS A 157 -34.17 19.39 -3.35
CA HIS A 157 -34.41 20.84 -3.39
C HIS A 157 -35.36 21.31 -2.29
N HIS A 158 -36.40 20.54 -1.97
CA HIS A 158 -37.30 20.82 -0.85
C HIS A 158 -36.56 20.86 0.51
N LYS A 159 -35.44 20.15 0.63
CA LYS A 159 -34.58 20.14 1.81
C LYS A 159 -33.41 21.14 1.72
N GLY A 160 -33.42 22.04 0.73
CA GLY A 160 -32.36 23.03 0.51
C GLY A 160 -31.04 22.44 0.02
N ARG A 161 -31.06 21.27 -0.62
CA ARG A 161 -29.87 20.56 -1.09
C ARG A 161 -29.81 20.58 -2.62
N ALA A 162 -28.64 20.89 -3.17
CA ALA A 162 -28.38 20.78 -4.60
C ALA A 162 -27.83 19.39 -4.94
N MET A 163 -28.25 18.84 -6.09
CA MET A 163 -27.67 17.63 -6.68
C MET A 163 -27.00 17.94 -8.01
N GLU A 164 -25.96 17.18 -8.32
CA GLU A 164 -25.17 17.37 -9.53
C GLU A 164 -25.77 16.54 -10.68
N ILE A 165 -25.86 17.10 -11.89
CA ILE A 165 -26.49 16.45 -13.04
C ILE A 165 -25.46 16.31 -14.16
N GLY A 166 -25.42 15.13 -14.78
CA GLY A 166 -24.55 14.87 -15.94
C GLY A 166 -23.08 14.62 -15.61
N VAL A 167 -22.74 14.47 -14.32
CA VAL A 167 -21.39 14.16 -13.85
C VAL A 167 -21.41 12.96 -12.90
N PRO A 168 -20.34 12.15 -12.83
CA PRO A 168 -20.21 11.05 -11.87
C PRO A 168 -20.04 11.59 -10.44
N SER A 169 -21.16 11.96 -9.80
CA SER A 169 -21.14 12.63 -8.50
C SER A 169 -21.22 11.68 -7.32
N LEU A 170 -20.15 11.58 -6.53
CA LEU A 170 -20.18 10.86 -5.26
C LEU A 170 -21.13 11.50 -4.22
N LYS A 171 -21.47 12.78 -4.38
CA LYS A 171 -22.41 13.48 -3.49
C LYS A 171 -23.84 12.94 -3.65
N ASN A 172 -24.24 12.65 -4.89
CA ASN A 172 -25.57 12.12 -5.21
C ASN A 172 -25.82 10.75 -4.57
N LEU A 173 -24.77 9.93 -4.35
CA LEU A 173 -24.88 8.62 -3.71
C LEU A 173 -25.56 8.67 -2.33
N LYS A 174 -25.50 9.81 -1.63
CA LYS A 174 -26.16 10.00 -0.32
C LYS A 174 -27.67 10.24 -0.41
N TYR A 175 -28.19 10.52 -1.60
CA TYR A 175 -29.55 11.00 -1.82
C TYR A 175 -30.39 10.11 -2.75
N ILE A 176 -29.77 9.12 -3.40
CA ILE A 176 -30.43 8.11 -4.25
C ILE A 176 -30.71 6.82 -3.44
N PRO A 177 -31.62 5.93 -3.89
CA PRO A 177 -31.94 4.69 -3.20
C PRO A 177 -30.72 3.75 -3.10
N SER A 178 -30.66 3.01 -1.99
CA SER A 178 -29.53 2.14 -1.63
C SER A 178 -29.26 1.03 -2.64
N SER A 179 -30.28 0.55 -3.38
CA SER A 179 -30.10 -0.45 -4.45
C SER A 179 -29.20 0.06 -5.58
N ARG A 180 -29.33 1.34 -5.96
CA ARG A 180 -28.49 1.97 -6.99
C ARG A 180 -27.08 2.22 -6.48
N VAL A 181 -26.96 2.60 -5.21
CA VAL A 181 -25.65 2.73 -4.54
C VAL A 181 -24.94 1.38 -4.50
N ALA A 182 -25.63 0.31 -4.11
CA ALA A 182 -25.07 -1.04 -4.10
C ALA A 182 -24.62 -1.47 -5.50
N GLY A 183 -25.44 -1.25 -6.54
CA GLY A 183 -25.06 -1.54 -7.92
C GLY A 183 -23.83 -0.74 -8.38
N TRP A 184 -23.75 0.54 -8.01
CA TRP A 184 -22.61 1.40 -8.34
C TRP A 184 -21.34 0.92 -7.64
N VAL A 185 -21.40 0.60 -6.33
CA VAL A 185 -20.26 0.10 -5.57
C VAL A 185 -19.80 -1.26 -6.10
N MET A 186 -20.73 -2.20 -6.35
CA MET A 186 -20.39 -3.51 -6.90
C MET A 186 -19.70 -3.40 -8.26
N LEU A 187 -20.21 -2.56 -9.17
CA LEU A 187 -19.55 -2.31 -10.45
C LEU A 187 -18.14 -1.75 -10.29
N GLY A 188 -17.95 -0.79 -9.38
CA GLY A 188 -16.63 -0.21 -9.10
C GLY A 188 -15.64 -1.21 -8.51
N VAL A 189 -16.08 -2.02 -7.54
CA VAL A 189 -15.25 -3.07 -6.92
C VAL A 189 -14.89 -4.15 -7.93
N ILE A 190 -15.87 -4.67 -8.68
CA ILE A 190 -15.62 -5.69 -9.71
C ILE A 190 -14.68 -5.15 -10.78
N ALA A 191 -14.88 -3.92 -11.25
CA ALA A 191 -13.99 -3.31 -12.24
C ALA A 191 -12.55 -3.17 -11.71
N THR A 192 -12.39 -2.77 -10.45
CA THR A 192 -11.07 -2.64 -9.81
C THR A 192 -10.37 -3.99 -9.67
N LEU A 193 -11.08 -5.00 -9.13
CA LEU A 193 -10.56 -6.35 -8.99
C LEU A 193 -10.18 -6.93 -10.34
N LEU A 194 -11.05 -6.79 -11.35
CA LEU A 194 -10.80 -7.28 -12.70
C LEU A 194 -9.50 -6.69 -13.26
N HIS A 195 -9.27 -5.38 -13.10
CA HIS A 195 -8.06 -4.73 -13.60
C HIS A 195 -6.78 -5.25 -12.92
N VAL A 196 -6.83 -5.57 -11.62
CA VAL A 196 -5.69 -6.14 -10.88
C VAL A 196 -5.43 -7.57 -11.33
N PHE A 197 -6.47 -8.41 -11.40
CA PHE A 197 -6.33 -9.81 -11.78
C PHE A 197 -5.94 -9.98 -13.24
N TRP A 198 -6.43 -9.13 -14.16
CA TRP A 198 -6.06 -9.24 -15.57
C TRP A 198 -4.56 -9.03 -15.79
N ASN A 199 -4.00 -7.99 -15.16
CA ASN A 199 -2.56 -7.69 -15.22
C ASN A 199 -1.68 -8.76 -14.54
N SER A 200 -2.27 -9.63 -13.72
CA SER A 200 -1.53 -10.67 -13.01
C SER A 200 -1.78 -12.07 -13.58
N SER A 201 -2.75 -12.21 -14.49
CA SER A 201 -3.13 -13.49 -15.10
C SER A 201 -2.09 -14.03 -16.09
N ILE A 202 -1.27 -13.14 -16.64
CA ILE A 202 -0.16 -13.46 -17.53
C ILE A 202 1.07 -12.81 -16.92
N PHE A 203 2.11 -13.61 -16.71
CA PHE A 203 3.36 -13.14 -16.15
C PHE A 203 4.50 -13.93 -16.78
N THR A 204 5.69 -13.34 -16.72
CA THR A 204 6.91 -14.01 -17.13
C THR A 204 7.59 -14.61 -15.91
N SER A 205 8.09 -15.82 -16.06
CA SER A 205 8.92 -16.49 -15.06
C SER A 205 10.19 -17.01 -15.71
N LEU A 206 11.24 -17.12 -14.91
CA LEU A 206 12.48 -17.76 -15.32
C LEU A 206 12.50 -19.17 -14.73
N PRO A 207 12.67 -20.22 -15.55
CA PRO A 207 12.85 -21.56 -15.01
C PRO A 207 14.22 -21.62 -14.32
N ILE A 208 14.22 -21.97 -13.04
CA ILE A 208 15.45 -22.16 -12.25
C ILE A 208 15.57 -23.66 -11.94
N ALA A 209 16.75 -24.23 -12.15
CA ALA A 209 17.00 -25.61 -11.81
C ALA A 209 17.08 -25.77 -10.29
N VAL A 210 16.45 -26.82 -9.79
CA VAL A 210 16.59 -27.25 -8.39
C VAL A 210 17.81 -28.13 -8.30
N VAL A 211 18.83 -27.65 -7.60
CA VAL A 211 20.13 -28.31 -7.57
C VAL A 211 20.45 -28.77 -6.15
N PRO A 212 20.53 -30.08 -5.89
CA PRO A 212 20.97 -30.57 -4.60
C PRO A 212 22.49 -30.41 -4.46
N VAL A 213 22.91 -29.95 -3.29
CA VAL A 213 24.31 -29.75 -2.93
C VAL A 213 24.61 -30.48 -1.64
N ALA A 214 25.64 -31.33 -1.66
CA ALA A 214 26.13 -32.01 -0.47
C ALA A 214 27.54 -31.51 -0.11
N ILE A 215 27.82 -31.38 1.18
CA ILE A 215 29.16 -31.16 1.73
C ILE A 215 29.61 -32.49 2.32
N ALA A 216 30.67 -33.05 1.78
CA ALA A 216 31.17 -34.38 2.13
C ALA A 216 32.62 -34.32 2.63
N THR A 217 33.00 -35.33 3.42
CA THR A 217 34.37 -35.53 3.92
C THR A 217 35.33 -35.91 2.79
N ALA A 218 36.64 -35.78 3.02
CA ALA A 218 37.68 -36.07 2.02
C ALA A 218 37.67 -37.53 1.52
N ASP A 219 37.21 -38.46 2.36
CA ASP A 219 37.20 -39.91 2.14
C ASP A 219 35.82 -40.46 1.76
N PHE A 220 34.85 -39.60 1.43
CA PHE A 220 33.44 -39.98 1.22
C PHE A 220 33.21 -41.06 0.14
N GLN A 221 34.07 -41.14 -0.88
CA GLN A 221 33.96 -42.16 -1.94
C GLN A 221 34.40 -43.55 -1.47
N THR A 222 35.23 -43.61 -0.43
CA THR A 222 35.78 -44.86 0.13
C THR A 222 35.16 -45.22 1.49
N ALA A 223 34.42 -44.29 2.09
CA ALA A 223 33.72 -44.51 3.34
C ALA A 223 32.62 -45.57 3.15
N ALA A 224 32.56 -46.52 4.09
CA ALA A 224 31.55 -47.58 4.11
C ALA A 224 30.30 -47.11 4.89
N ASP A 225 29.80 -45.92 4.59
CA ASP A 225 28.64 -45.32 5.23
C ASP A 225 27.49 -45.08 4.24
N SER A 226 26.30 -44.82 4.77
CA SER A 226 25.10 -44.58 3.98
C SER A 226 24.44 -43.30 4.47
N TRP A 227 24.33 -42.31 3.57
CA TRP A 227 23.79 -41.00 3.91
C TRP A 227 22.34 -41.10 4.40
N THR A 228 21.54 -41.97 3.77
CA THR A 228 20.15 -42.26 4.19
C THR A 228 20.07 -42.90 5.58
N ALA A 229 21.02 -43.76 5.95
CA ALA A 229 21.00 -44.46 7.24
C ALA A 229 21.56 -43.60 8.38
N SER A 230 22.52 -42.72 8.10
CA SER A 230 23.15 -41.86 9.11
C SER A 230 22.29 -40.66 9.52
N ASP A 231 21.35 -40.24 8.65
CA ASP A 231 20.42 -39.12 8.84
C ASP A 231 21.07 -37.85 9.43
N SER A 232 22.26 -37.51 8.93
CA SER A 232 23.08 -36.42 9.49
C SER A 232 22.46 -35.04 9.28
N LEU A 233 21.52 -34.89 8.33
CA LEU A 233 20.80 -33.64 8.06
C LEU A 233 19.76 -33.31 9.14
N ALA A 234 19.25 -34.29 9.88
CA ALA A 234 18.27 -34.06 10.97
C ALA A 234 18.89 -33.42 12.23
N GLN A 235 20.23 -33.44 12.36
CA GLN A 235 20.94 -33.10 13.59
C GLN A 235 21.48 -31.66 13.64
N PHE A 236 21.52 -30.96 12.50
CA PHE A 236 22.15 -29.64 12.40
C PHE A 236 21.14 -28.51 12.15
N LEU A 237 21.34 -27.37 12.82
CA LEU A 237 20.81 -26.07 12.40
C LEU A 237 21.50 -25.73 11.07
N SER A 238 20.93 -26.24 9.98
CA SER A 238 21.59 -26.20 8.67
C SER A 238 21.82 -24.75 8.24
N SER A 239 22.94 -24.53 7.56
CA SER A 239 23.21 -23.22 6.95
C SER A 239 22.39 -22.99 5.69
N TRP A 240 21.54 -23.97 5.35
CA TRP A 240 20.77 -24.05 4.13
C TRP A 240 19.36 -23.53 4.36
N PRO A 241 18.79 -22.83 3.38
CA PRO A 241 17.39 -22.44 3.47
C PRO A 241 16.49 -23.68 3.53
N HIS A 242 15.64 -23.74 4.56
CA HIS A 242 14.74 -24.86 4.83
C HIS A 242 13.41 -24.67 4.09
N MET A 243 12.96 -25.68 3.32
CA MET A 243 11.61 -25.68 2.73
C MET A 243 10.68 -26.45 3.64
N SER A 244 9.71 -25.78 4.26
CA SER A 244 8.68 -26.44 5.07
C SER A 244 7.71 -27.22 4.17
N GLY A 245 7.48 -28.50 4.46
CA GLY A 245 6.55 -29.37 3.74
C GLY A 245 7.14 -30.15 2.55
N TYR A 246 8.44 -30.02 2.30
CA TYR A 246 9.17 -30.74 1.25
C TYR A 246 10.44 -31.44 1.78
N GLU A 247 10.55 -31.62 3.10
CA GLU A 247 11.78 -32.07 3.77
C GLU A 247 12.24 -33.44 3.27
N GLU A 248 11.29 -34.36 3.07
CA GLU A 248 11.57 -35.71 2.59
C GLU A 248 12.12 -35.70 1.15
N GLU A 249 11.52 -34.90 0.27
CA GLU A 249 11.97 -34.77 -1.12
C GLU A 249 13.36 -34.15 -1.19
N GLN A 250 13.62 -33.08 -0.42
CA GLN A 250 14.93 -32.44 -0.33
C GLN A 250 16.02 -33.41 0.13
N ASN A 251 15.78 -34.11 1.23
CA ASN A 251 16.74 -35.05 1.78
C ASN A 251 16.99 -36.21 0.80
N SER A 252 15.94 -36.70 0.12
CA SER A 252 16.09 -37.75 -0.89
C SER A 252 17.00 -37.33 -2.05
N MET A 253 16.89 -36.09 -2.53
CA MET A 253 17.73 -35.56 -3.60
C MET A 253 19.21 -35.48 -3.18
N ILE A 254 19.48 -35.08 -1.93
CA ILE A 254 20.83 -34.98 -1.38
C ILE A 254 21.43 -36.37 -1.17
N TYR A 255 20.67 -37.29 -0.58
CA TYR A 255 21.12 -38.66 -0.33
C TYR A 255 21.42 -39.43 -1.64
N ALA A 256 20.67 -39.17 -2.71
CA ALA A 256 20.93 -39.74 -4.02
C ALA A 256 22.30 -39.35 -4.61
N LEU A 257 22.89 -38.23 -4.19
CA LEU A 257 24.20 -37.79 -4.67
C LEU A 257 25.32 -38.75 -4.32
N GLN A 258 25.23 -39.47 -3.20
CA GLN A 258 26.25 -40.43 -2.80
C GLN A 258 26.47 -41.50 -3.89
N ALA A 259 25.37 -42.03 -4.43
CA ALA A 259 25.42 -43.04 -5.50
C ALA A 259 25.80 -42.43 -6.86
N ALA A 260 25.36 -41.20 -7.13
CA ALA A 260 25.63 -40.50 -8.38
C ALA A 260 27.07 -39.97 -8.49
N ALA A 261 27.79 -39.86 -7.36
CA ALA A 261 29.12 -39.25 -7.26
C ALA A 261 30.17 -39.88 -8.20
N THR A 262 30.00 -41.14 -8.60
CA THR A 262 30.91 -41.83 -9.53
C THR A 262 30.90 -41.21 -10.93
N ASN A 263 29.81 -40.55 -11.32
CA ASN A 263 29.66 -39.87 -12.60
C ASN A 263 30.06 -38.39 -12.54
N PHE A 264 30.54 -37.90 -11.39
CA PHE A 264 30.82 -36.48 -11.20
C PHE A 264 32.24 -36.18 -11.63
N THR A 265 32.43 -35.02 -12.27
CA THR A 265 33.76 -34.52 -12.62
C THR A 265 34.21 -33.51 -11.58
N ARG A 266 35.51 -33.57 -11.26
CA ARG A 266 36.10 -32.62 -10.32
C ARG A 266 36.37 -31.30 -11.02
N ILE A 267 35.86 -30.21 -10.46
CA ILE A 267 36.15 -28.84 -10.87
C ILE A 267 37.00 -28.14 -9.79
N ASP A 268 37.73 -27.10 -10.18
CA ASP A 268 38.49 -26.27 -9.25
C ASP A 268 37.56 -25.35 -8.43
N ILE A 269 38.09 -24.80 -7.33
CA ILE A 269 37.30 -23.99 -6.39
C ILE A 269 36.81 -22.70 -7.07
N GLU A 270 37.63 -22.06 -7.90
CA GLU A 270 37.28 -20.81 -8.57
C GLU A 270 36.13 -21.03 -9.55
N ALA A 271 36.26 -22.04 -10.42
CA ALA A 271 35.22 -22.43 -11.36
C ALA A 271 33.94 -22.87 -10.64
N CYS A 272 34.06 -23.63 -9.54
CA CYS A 272 32.92 -24.04 -8.71
C CYS A 272 32.18 -22.83 -8.14
N VAL A 273 32.87 -21.94 -7.43
CA VAL A 273 32.24 -20.76 -6.84
C VAL A 273 31.65 -19.88 -7.93
N LYS A 274 32.35 -19.65 -9.04
CA LYS A 274 31.86 -18.84 -10.15
C LYS A 274 30.59 -19.41 -10.78
N GLN A 275 30.49 -20.74 -10.91
CA GLN A 275 29.32 -21.42 -11.49
C GLN A 275 28.13 -21.47 -10.52
N TYR A 276 28.39 -21.61 -9.21
CA TYR A 276 27.33 -21.85 -8.21
C TYR A 276 26.95 -20.63 -7.36
N VAL A 277 27.65 -19.50 -7.49
CA VAL A 277 27.31 -18.26 -6.77
C VAL A 277 26.10 -17.53 -7.36
N ASP A 278 25.81 -17.71 -8.64
CA ASP A 278 24.61 -17.17 -9.27
C ASP A 278 23.56 -18.29 -9.40
N PRO A 279 22.40 -18.21 -8.72
CA PRO A 279 21.38 -19.27 -8.78
C PRO A 279 20.84 -19.59 -10.20
N ARG A 280 21.15 -18.78 -11.21
CA ARG A 280 20.71 -18.97 -12.61
C ARG A 280 21.60 -19.90 -13.41
N ASP A 281 22.85 -20.03 -13.02
CA ASP A 281 23.89 -20.71 -13.81
C ASP A 281 23.95 -22.23 -13.52
N PRO A 282 23.73 -22.70 -12.28
CA PRO A 282 23.74 -24.13 -11.95
C PRO A 282 22.61 -24.88 -12.65
N THR A 283 23.00 -25.92 -13.38
CA THR A 283 22.08 -26.90 -13.95
C THR A 283 22.40 -28.33 -13.51
N SER A 284 23.50 -28.52 -12.79
CA SER A 284 24.02 -29.82 -12.35
C SER A 284 24.19 -29.90 -10.84
N PRO A 285 23.93 -31.05 -10.20
CA PRO A 285 24.19 -31.25 -8.77
C PRO A 285 25.66 -31.07 -8.39
N LEU A 286 25.92 -30.78 -7.12
CA LEU A 286 27.26 -30.48 -6.61
C LEU A 286 27.57 -31.27 -5.33
N ILE A 287 28.79 -31.80 -5.26
CA ILE A 287 29.36 -32.32 -4.01
C ILE A 287 30.61 -31.49 -3.70
N VAL A 288 30.60 -30.81 -2.56
CA VAL A 288 31.73 -30.04 -2.05
C VAL A 288 32.51 -30.91 -1.08
N VAL A 289 33.78 -31.18 -1.41
CA VAL A 289 34.63 -32.07 -0.63
C VAL A 289 35.49 -31.26 0.35
N ALA A 290 35.24 -31.45 1.65
CA ALA A 290 36.02 -30.85 2.72
C ALA A 290 37.40 -31.54 2.81
N ARG A 291 38.47 -30.82 2.45
CA ARG A 291 39.83 -31.38 2.40
C ARG A 291 40.38 -31.86 3.75
N ASN A 292 39.90 -31.26 4.85
CA ASN A 292 40.50 -31.40 6.18
C ASN A 292 39.64 -32.22 7.16
N VAL A 293 38.57 -32.85 6.69
CA VAL A 293 37.66 -33.63 7.55
C VAL A 293 37.50 -35.01 6.95
N THR A 294 37.77 -36.04 7.76
CA THR A 294 37.51 -37.44 7.40
C THR A 294 36.22 -37.93 8.04
N THR A 295 35.67 -39.02 7.50
CA THR A 295 34.46 -39.68 8.01
C THR A 295 34.58 -40.04 9.49
N ALA A 296 35.77 -40.50 9.91
CA ALA A 296 36.03 -40.80 11.32
C ALA A 296 35.97 -39.56 12.23
N GLN A 297 36.35 -38.39 11.73
CA GLN A 297 36.25 -37.12 12.46
C GLN A 297 34.81 -36.58 12.50
N ASN A 298 33.97 -36.97 11.54
CA ASN A 298 32.56 -36.59 11.43
C ASN A 298 31.62 -37.69 11.96
N ASN A 299 31.94 -38.24 13.14
CA ASN A 299 31.10 -39.21 13.86
C ASN A 299 30.69 -40.45 13.02
N GLY A 300 31.53 -40.86 12.07
CA GLY A 300 31.28 -42.03 11.22
C GLY A 300 30.37 -41.80 10.01
N SER A 301 29.92 -40.57 9.76
CA SER A 301 29.19 -40.19 8.54
C SER A 301 30.09 -39.40 7.60
N SER A 302 30.08 -39.73 6.31
CA SER A 302 30.83 -38.99 5.30
C SER A 302 30.09 -37.75 4.81
N LEU A 303 28.80 -37.61 5.14
CA LEU A 303 27.98 -36.41 4.88
C LEU A 303 28.07 -35.43 6.05
N ILE A 304 28.60 -34.23 5.78
CA ILE A 304 28.80 -33.17 6.77
C ILE A 304 27.54 -32.29 6.89
N ASP A 305 27.03 -31.82 5.75
CA ASP A 305 25.84 -30.96 5.64
C ASP A 305 25.36 -30.98 4.18
N GLY A 306 24.19 -30.45 3.89
CA GLY A 306 23.67 -30.40 2.53
C GLY A 306 22.30 -29.72 2.45
N GLY A 307 21.98 -29.23 1.26
CA GLY A 307 20.72 -28.55 1.01
C GLY A 307 20.43 -28.47 -0.47
N VAL A 308 19.32 -27.84 -0.80
CA VAL A 308 18.88 -27.65 -2.18
C VAL A 308 18.94 -26.17 -2.50
N VAL A 309 19.69 -25.82 -3.55
CA VAL A 309 19.75 -24.46 -4.10
C VAL A 309 18.65 -24.34 -5.15
N GLY A 310 17.76 -23.36 -5.01
CA GLY A 310 16.62 -23.20 -5.93
C GLY A 310 15.57 -22.21 -5.42
N TRP A 311 14.29 -22.61 -5.49
CA TRP A 311 13.03 -21.85 -5.29
C TRP A 311 12.84 -21.07 -3.98
N LEU A 312 13.84 -21.03 -3.10
CA LEU A 312 13.81 -20.25 -1.86
C LEU A 312 14.23 -18.80 -2.13
N SER A 313 14.09 -17.95 -1.11
CA SER A 313 14.44 -16.53 -1.14
C SER A 313 15.75 -16.31 -1.89
N TRP A 314 15.68 -15.69 -3.08
CA TRP A 314 16.81 -15.50 -4.00
C TRP A 314 18.10 -15.01 -3.33
N GLU A 315 17.91 -14.14 -2.34
CA GLU A 315 18.94 -13.53 -1.51
C GLU A 315 19.75 -14.53 -0.67
N TRP A 316 19.18 -15.71 -0.38
CA TRP A 316 19.75 -16.72 0.51
C TRP A 316 20.27 -17.95 -0.23
N SER A 317 19.89 -18.15 -1.50
CA SER A 317 20.26 -19.33 -2.29
C SER A 317 21.78 -19.50 -2.47
N SER A 318 22.53 -18.41 -2.52
CA SER A 318 24.01 -18.42 -2.59
C SER A 318 24.70 -18.17 -1.24
N SER A 319 23.93 -17.96 -0.15
CA SER A 319 24.49 -17.58 1.15
C SER A 319 25.47 -18.62 1.70
N TRP A 320 25.23 -19.91 1.47
CA TRP A 320 26.10 -21.01 1.93
C TRP A 320 27.56 -20.89 1.44
N ILE A 321 27.81 -20.22 0.30
CA ILE A 321 29.16 -19.98 -0.23
C ILE A 321 29.86 -18.86 0.55
N CYS A 322 29.16 -17.76 0.82
CA CYS A 322 29.72 -16.56 1.42
C CYS A 322 29.57 -16.47 2.94
N ARG A 323 28.80 -17.35 3.57
CA ARG A 323 28.40 -17.27 4.99
C ARG A 323 29.57 -17.16 5.95
N ALA A 324 30.66 -17.86 5.68
CA ALA A 324 31.89 -17.80 6.47
C ALA A 324 32.54 -16.41 6.51
N TYR A 325 32.25 -15.58 5.50
CA TYR A 325 32.86 -14.28 5.26
C TYR A 325 31.84 -13.14 5.36
N GLU A 326 30.60 -13.43 5.75
CA GLU A 326 29.52 -12.45 5.77
C GLU A 326 29.81 -11.34 6.80
N PRO A 327 29.79 -10.05 6.39
CA PRO A 327 30.05 -8.96 7.31
C PRO A 327 28.90 -8.75 8.31
N THR A 328 29.13 -7.93 9.35
CA THR A 328 28.09 -7.58 10.34
C THR A 328 26.85 -6.88 9.74
N VAL A 329 26.98 -6.38 8.51
CA VAL A 329 25.87 -5.86 7.70
C VAL A 329 25.66 -6.85 6.56
N TRP A 330 24.42 -7.29 6.37
CA TRP A 330 24.06 -8.26 5.33
C TRP A 330 24.54 -7.81 3.95
N ARG A 331 25.14 -8.73 3.19
CA ARG A 331 25.63 -8.49 1.84
C ARG A 331 25.30 -9.67 0.94
N TYR A 332 24.61 -9.38 -0.17
CA TYR A 332 24.29 -10.40 -1.16
C TYR A 332 25.55 -11.11 -1.69
N CYS A 333 25.51 -12.45 -1.68
CA CYS A 333 26.59 -13.28 -2.16
C CYS A 333 26.59 -13.34 -3.68
N ASN A 334 27.52 -12.61 -4.31
CA ASN A 334 27.75 -12.58 -5.75
C ASN A 334 29.23 -12.85 -6.06
N TRP A 335 29.55 -13.05 -7.35
CA TRP A 335 30.93 -13.30 -7.78
C TRP A 335 31.91 -12.18 -7.38
N ASP A 336 31.47 -10.92 -7.41
CA ASP A 336 32.32 -9.79 -7.03
C ASP A 336 32.75 -9.81 -5.56
N PHE A 337 31.91 -10.38 -4.69
CA PHE A 337 32.26 -10.63 -3.31
C PHE A 337 33.05 -11.94 -3.18
N ALA A 338 32.59 -13.03 -3.79
CA ALA A 338 33.20 -14.35 -3.64
C ALA A 338 34.65 -14.42 -4.12
N LYS A 339 34.99 -13.70 -5.21
CA LYS A 339 36.37 -13.60 -5.71
C LYS A 339 37.38 -13.03 -4.70
N THR A 340 36.92 -12.36 -3.64
CA THR A 340 37.81 -11.78 -2.62
C THR A 340 38.36 -12.81 -1.64
N PHE A 341 37.71 -13.96 -1.51
CA PHE A 341 38.08 -15.02 -0.57
C PHE A 341 38.17 -16.42 -1.21
N VAL A 342 37.98 -16.53 -2.53
CA VAL A 342 37.94 -17.82 -3.25
C VAL A 342 39.20 -18.66 -3.05
N ASP A 343 40.37 -18.01 -2.99
CA ASP A 343 41.67 -18.68 -2.77
C ASP A 343 41.79 -19.33 -1.38
N GLN A 344 41.01 -18.84 -0.42
CA GLN A 344 40.99 -19.32 0.96
C GLN A 344 39.61 -19.83 1.36
N TRP A 345 38.77 -20.25 0.41
CA TRP A 345 37.37 -20.57 0.68
C TRP A 345 37.21 -21.63 1.78
N THR A 346 36.46 -21.27 2.82
CA THR A 346 36.15 -22.14 3.96
C THR A 346 34.65 -22.19 4.17
N LEU A 347 34.13 -23.38 4.44
CA LEU A 347 32.76 -23.57 4.89
C LEU A 347 32.75 -23.55 6.42
N VAL A 348 32.03 -22.61 7.02
CA VAL A 348 31.89 -22.54 8.47
C VAL A 348 30.75 -23.46 8.90
N GLN A 349 31.09 -24.46 9.71
CA GLN A 349 30.12 -25.25 10.46
C GLN A 349 29.86 -24.53 11.79
N HIS A 350 28.61 -24.16 12.06
CA HIS A 350 28.24 -23.53 13.32
C HIS A 350 28.44 -24.53 14.48
N SER A 351 29.36 -24.21 15.39
CA SER A 351 29.56 -24.96 16.62
C SER A 351 28.46 -24.63 17.63
N THR A 352 27.80 -25.66 18.15
CA THR A 352 26.75 -25.62 19.19
C THR A 352 27.16 -24.89 20.47
N GLN A 353 28.45 -24.62 20.66
CA GLN A 353 28.97 -23.87 21.80
C GLN A 353 28.48 -22.42 21.86
N VAL A 354 28.24 -21.77 20.71
CA VAL A 354 27.70 -20.39 20.68
C VAL A 354 26.23 -20.36 21.13
N ALA A 355 25.43 -21.37 20.73
CA ALA A 355 24.04 -21.50 21.17
C ALA A 355 23.94 -21.73 22.69
N ILE A 356 24.85 -22.52 23.25
CA ILE A 356 24.93 -22.75 24.71
C ILE A 356 25.23 -21.42 25.44
N ILE A 357 26.18 -20.61 24.94
CA ILE A 357 26.50 -19.31 25.53
C ILE A 357 25.28 -18.37 25.47
N VAL A 358 24.57 -18.31 24.34
CA VAL A 358 23.35 -17.49 24.20
C VAL A 358 22.26 -17.96 25.15
N CYS A 359 22.05 -19.26 25.31
CA CYS A 359 21.10 -19.81 26.28
C CYS A 359 21.49 -19.46 27.73
N ILE A 360 22.78 -19.53 28.08
CA ILE A 360 23.28 -19.13 29.39
C ILE A 360 23.06 -17.63 29.62
N CYS A 361 23.40 -16.77 28.65
CA CYS A 361 23.18 -15.33 28.74
C CYS A 361 21.69 -14.99 28.89
N THR A 362 20.82 -15.65 28.12
CA THR A 362 19.37 -15.43 28.18
C THR A 362 18.79 -15.90 29.52
N LEU A 363 19.29 -17.02 30.06
CA LEU A 363 18.92 -17.50 31.38
C LEU A 363 19.38 -16.52 32.48
N LEU A 364 20.60 -15.99 32.37
CA LEU A 364 21.12 -14.98 33.30
C LEU A 364 20.30 -13.69 33.25
N ASP A 365 19.93 -13.21 32.06
CA ASP A 365 19.05 -12.05 31.90
C ASP A 365 17.67 -12.29 32.50
N LEU A 366 17.07 -13.47 32.26
CA LEU A 366 15.79 -13.85 32.86
C LEU A 366 15.89 -13.83 34.40
N LEU A 367 16.97 -14.39 34.97
CA LEU A 367 17.21 -14.40 36.41
C LEU A 367 17.39 -12.97 36.97
N LEU A 368 18.10 -12.10 36.26
CA LEU A 368 18.26 -10.69 36.64
C LEU A 368 16.95 -9.92 36.60
N ILE A 369 16.11 -10.16 35.59
CA ILE A 369 14.77 -9.58 35.47
C ILE A 369 13.88 -10.07 36.63
N CYS A 370 13.88 -11.37 36.91
CA CYS A 370 13.16 -11.94 38.05
C CYS A 370 13.63 -11.36 39.39
N TRP A 371 14.95 -11.20 39.58
CA TRP A 371 15.52 -10.59 40.78
C TRP A 371 15.10 -9.11 40.92
N ALA A 372 15.13 -8.34 39.83
CA ALA A 372 14.69 -6.95 39.82
C ALA A 372 13.20 -6.81 40.14
N ALA A 373 12.35 -7.68 39.55
CA ALA A 373 10.91 -7.71 39.82
C ALA A 373 10.61 -8.10 41.28
N TRP A 374 11.32 -9.10 41.81
CA TRP A 374 11.19 -9.50 43.21
C TRP A 374 11.67 -8.42 44.19
N GLY A 375 12.78 -7.75 43.87
CA GLY A 375 13.27 -6.59 44.62
C GLY A 375 12.25 -5.45 44.63
N HIS A 376 11.64 -5.14 43.49
CA HIS A 376 10.63 -4.08 43.37
C HIS A 376 9.38 -4.39 44.20
N THR A 377 8.85 -5.61 44.13
CA THR A 377 7.67 -6.03 44.91
C THR A 377 7.94 -6.05 46.42
N ARG A 378 9.15 -6.45 46.87
CA ARG A 378 9.55 -6.38 48.29
C ARG A 378 9.77 -4.96 48.81
N HIS A 379 10.16 -4.02 47.95
CA HIS A 379 10.31 -2.61 48.34
C HIS A 379 8.98 -1.85 48.31
N ALA A 380 8.04 -2.24 47.44
CA ALA A 380 6.68 -1.69 47.42
C ALA A 380 5.91 -1.93 48.73
N THR A 381 6.24 -3.00 49.48
CA THR A 381 5.63 -3.28 50.80
C THR A 381 6.27 -2.49 51.96
N LYS A 382 7.42 -1.83 51.74
CA LYS A 382 8.14 -1.05 52.76
C LYS A 382 7.90 0.46 52.64
N GLY A 383 6.64 0.88 52.74
CA GLY A 383 6.23 2.28 53.00
C GLY A 383 6.57 3.34 51.93
N ARG A 384 5.66 4.30 51.74
CA ARG A 384 5.69 5.31 50.64
C ARG A 384 6.97 6.17 50.52
N GLY A 385 7.77 6.32 51.59
CA GLY A 385 8.96 7.18 51.59
C GLY A 385 10.22 6.62 50.89
N LYS A 386 10.20 5.37 50.41
CA LYS A 386 11.35 4.73 49.71
C LYS A 386 11.02 4.28 48.29
N GLN A 387 9.95 4.82 47.71
CA GLN A 387 9.49 4.46 46.38
C GLN A 387 10.43 5.07 45.32
N ARG A 388 10.86 4.26 44.33
CA ARG A 388 11.75 4.72 43.25
C ARG A 388 10.93 5.48 42.21
N LEU A 389 11.38 6.68 41.82
CA LEU A 389 10.70 7.56 40.86
C LEU A 389 11.10 7.13 39.44
N LEU A 390 10.20 6.46 38.72
CA LEU A 390 10.50 5.95 37.37
C LEU A 390 10.03 6.90 36.27
N THR A 391 8.96 7.65 36.50
CA THR A 391 8.40 8.61 35.53
C THR A 391 8.42 10.04 36.07
N THR A 392 8.36 11.02 35.16
CA THR A 392 8.21 12.44 35.51
C THR A 392 6.94 12.69 36.33
N GLY A 393 5.89 11.88 36.13
CA GLY A 393 4.67 11.91 36.95
C GLY A 393 4.92 11.49 38.40
N ASP A 394 5.68 10.41 38.63
CA ASP A 394 6.02 9.94 39.98
C ASP A 394 6.83 11.00 40.75
N ALA A 395 7.76 11.67 40.05
CA ALA A 395 8.56 12.74 40.64
C ALA A 395 7.71 13.94 41.06
N ILE A 396 6.76 14.37 40.23
CA ILE A 396 5.83 15.46 40.56
C ILE A 396 4.95 15.07 41.75
N GLN A 397 4.42 13.85 41.78
CA GLN A 397 3.56 13.40 42.86
C GLN A 397 4.32 13.27 44.19
N SER A 398 5.56 12.76 44.19
CA SER A 398 6.41 12.75 45.39
C SER A 398 6.69 14.16 45.93
N PHE A 399 6.80 15.15 45.05
CA PHE A 399 7.04 16.55 45.41
C PHE A 399 5.78 17.22 45.99
N LEU A 400 4.61 16.83 45.52
CA LEU A 400 3.31 17.31 46.02
C LEU A 400 2.92 16.66 47.35
N ASP A 401 3.26 15.39 47.56
CA ASP A 401 2.96 14.65 48.81
C ASP A 401 3.85 15.09 49.99
N THR A 402 5.07 15.55 49.71
CA THR A 402 6.01 16.09 50.72
C THR A 402 6.61 17.42 50.23
N PRO A 403 5.86 18.54 50.26
CA PRO A 403 6.41 19.84 49.91
C PRO A 403 7.45 20.22 50.98
N GLY A 404 8.72 20.35 50.57
CA GLY A 404 9.79 20.71 51.48
C GLY A 404 9.47 21.99 52.25
N THR A 405 9.52 21.93 53.58
CA THR A 405 9.32 23.07 54.48
C THR A 405 10.50 24.04 54.38
N LEU A 406 10.48 24.90 53.36
CA LEU A 406 11.27 26.14 53.33
C LEU A 406 10.90 27.11 54.47
N ALA A 407 9.88 26.78 55.28
CA ALA A 407 9.42 27.54 56.43
C ALA A 407 10.31 27.38 57.69
N ASP A 408 11.11 26.32 57.82
CA ASP A 408 11.89 26.07 59.05
C ASP A 408 13.30 26.70 59.05
N GLN A 409 13.75 27.33 57.95
CA GLN A 409 15.02 28.05 57.90
C GLN A 409 14.90 29.57 58.09
N ALA A 410 13.71 30.10 58.38
CA ALA A 410 13.49 31.54 58.61
C ALA A 410 13.02 31.89 60.03
N VAL A 411 13.18 30.98 61.01
CA VAL A 411 13.02 31.30 62.44
C VAL A 411 14.35 31.83 62.98
N GLY A 412 14.57 33.14 62.81
CA GLY A 412 15.76 33.83 63.29
C GLY A 412 15.60 35.34 63.23
N THR A 413 14.95 35.91 64.25
CA THR A 413 15.12 37.27 64.80
C THR A 413 15.52 38.41 63.84
N ALA A 414 14.58 39.30 63.48
CA ALA A 414 14.67 40.77 63.67
C ALA A 414 13.71 41.61 62.78
N THR A 415 12.85 42.38 63.47
CA THR A 415 12.16 43.64 63.08
C THR A 415 11.11 43.69 61.95
N PRO A 416 9.97 44.40 62.16
CA PRO A 416 8.89 44.47 61.18
C PRO A 416 9.12 45.59 60.17
N ARG A 417 9.21 45.27 58.88
CA ARG A 417 9.07 46.25 57.79
C ARG A 417 7.89 45.88 56.91
N ARG A 418 7.01 46.87 56.71
CA ARG A 418 5.75 46.81 55.96
C ARG A 418 5.87 46.05 54.62
N PRO A 419 4.84 45.29 54.21
CA PRO A 419 4.84 44.60 52.94
C PRO A 419 4.83 45.63 51.79
N LYS A 420 5.89 45.65 50.98
CA LYS A 420 5.87 46.34 49.68
C LYS A 420 5.06 45.51 48.71
N GLN A 421 3.83 45.97 48.52
CA GLN A 421 2.93 45.70 47.42
C GLN A 421 3.70 45.52 46.09
N ARG A 422 3.73 44.31 45.54
CA ARG A 422 3.95 44.08 44.11
C ARG A 422 2.61 43.68 43.51
N SER A 423 1.81 44.70 43.18
CA SER A 423 0.61 44.57 42.36
C SER A 423 1.02 44.10 40.96
N VAL A 424 0.38 43.04 40.47
CA VAL A 424 0.49 42.62 39.07
C VAL A 424 -0.51 43.46 38.28
N GLU A 425 -0.02 44.21 37.29
CA GLU A 425 -0.83 45.06 36.43
C GLU A 425 -1.36 44.24 35.24
N LEU A 426 -2.69 44.15 35.11
CA LEU A 426 -3.35 43.52 33.96
C LEU A 426 -3.52 44.56 32.85
N ALA A 427 -2.78 44.41 31.76
CA ALA A 427 -2.94 45.22 30.56
C ALA A 427 -3.93 44.57 29.59
N LEU A 428 -4.86 45.38 29.06
CA LEU A 428 -5.73 44.97 27.97
C LEU A 428 -4.91 44.89 26.67
N ALA A 429 -4.68 43.67 26.17
CA ALA A 429 -4.03 43.46 24.89
C ALA A 429 -5.09 43.42 23.78
N THR A 430 -5.05 44.39 22.86
CA THR A 430 -5.84 44.34 21.62
C THR A 430 -5.28 43.28 20.68
N TRP A 431 -6.13 42.34 20.28
CA TRP A 431 -5.79 41.26 19.35
C TRP A 431 -5.26 41.82 18.02
N ARG A 432 -4.00 41.56 17.68
CA ARG A 432 -3.45 41.88 16.35
C ARG A 432 -3.65 40.68 15.43
N THR A 433 -4.43 40.86 14.37
CA THR A 433 -4.49 39.94 13.23
C THR A 433 -3.10 39.85 12.59
N GLN A 434 -2.42 38.72 12.75
CA GLN A 434 -1.25 38.42 11.92
C GLN A 434 -1.72 38.11 10.50
N SER A 435 -1.09 38.76 9.51
CA SER A 435 -1.38 38.53 8.11
C SER A 435 -0.96 37.12 7.68
N ARG A 436 -1.94 36.32 7.22
CA ARG A 436 -1.85 35.07 6.45
C ARG A 436 -0.57 34.25 6.70
N ILE A 437 -0.63 33.36 7.69
CA ILE A 437 0.34 32.27 7.82
C ILE A 437 0.18 31.37 6.57
N PRO A 438 1.25 31.14 5.78
CA PRO A 438 1.17 30.25 4.63
C PRO A 438 0.79 28.84 5.10
N TRP A 439 -0.17 28.22 4.42
CA TRP A 439 -0.82 26.97 4.82
C TRP A 439 0.17 25.83 5.16
N LEU A 440 1.33 25.80 4.50
CA LEU A 440 2.42 24.84 4.76
C LEU A 440 2.98 24.90 6.19
N LYS A 441 2.83 26.02 6.91
CA LYS A 441 3.29 26.17 8.30
C LYS A 441 2.19 25.94 9.34
N ALA A 442 0.95 25.67 8.91
CA ALA A 442 -0.17 25.44 9.82
C ALA A 442 -0.21 24.02 10.40
N ILE A 443 0.56 23.09 9.82
CA ILE A 443 0.55 21.67 10.16
C ILE A 443 2.00 21.21 10.38
N SER A 444 2.25 20.39 11.40
CA SER A 444 3.61 19.95 11.73
C SER A 444 4.21 19.08 10.60
N PRO A 445 5.54 19.10 10.39
CA PRO A 445 6.20 18.29 9.38
C PRO A 445 5.90 16.78 9.51
N PHE A 446 5.60 16.33 10.73
CA PHE A 446 5.22 14.96 11.05
C PHE A 446 3.84 14.56 10.47
N PHE A 447 2.87 15.48 10.50
CA PHE A 447 1.55 15.21 9.91
C PHE A 447 1.61 15.17 8.37
N TRP A 448 2.48 16.00 7.79
CA TRP A 448 2.76 15.98 6.36
C TRP A 448 3.37 14.67 5.88
N THR A 449 4.24 14.07 6.68
CA THR A 449 4.85 12.77 6.36
C THR A 449 3.83 11.64 6.42
N ILE A 450 2.90 11.65 7.37
CA ILE A 450 1.83 10.64 7.45
C ILE A 450 0.87 10.73 6.25
N SER A 451 0.46 11.93 5.84
CA SER A 451 -0.44 12.11 4.70
C SER A 451 0.19 11.85 3.32
N LEU A 452 1.52 11.77 3.23
CA LEU A 452 2.24 11.41 2.00
C LEU A 452 2.61 9.91 1.93
N VAL A 453 2.54 9.20 3.06
CA VAL A 453 2.92 7.78 3.17
C VAL A 453 1.69 6.85 3.17
N LEU A 454 0.50 7.36 3.49
CA LEU A 454 -0.81 6.73 3.24
C LEU A 454 -1.32 7.11 1.85
#